data_AF-A0A8C5BWH7-F1
#
_entry.id   AF-A0A8C5BWH7-F1
#
_cell.length_a   1.000
_cell.length_b   1.000
_cell.length_c   1.000
_cell.angle_alpha   90.00
_cell.angle_beta   90.00
_cell.angle_gamma   90.00
#
_symmetry.space_group_name_H-M   'P 1'
#
loop_
_entity.id
_entity.type
_entity.pdbx_description
1 polymer ?
#
loop_
_entity_poly.entity_id
_entity_poly.type
_entity_poly.pdbx_seq_one_letter_code
_entity_poly.pdbx_strand_id
1 'polypeptide(L)'
;MLLTNLIRGHLLPSACVWITTRPAAANKIPAHCVDMVTEVRGFTDQQKEDYFRKRFKDEKLASTIITHVKKSRSLHIMCHIPVFCWITVTVLEDFFKTSQIGEETPKTVTQMYSHFLRVQSIQGDRKYRLLTETDTNWTAQSREIIVSLGKLAFNQLESGNLIFYEADLVKCDIDIRAASVYSGVFTQIFKEECGLYQDKVFCFVHLSLQEFLAALYVFWSFIHNGVNLLSEEPPTSSEDELLLYQSAVDKALQSENGHLDLFLRFLLGLSLETNQILLRGLLGQTRSSSQTNKGTVSYIKHKLDGNLSPERSINLFHCLNELNDRSLVEEIQQSLTSGSLFKNRCLSCSVVSSGLHLTDIRRGAGRV
;
A
#
# COMPACT_ATOMS: atom_id res chain seq x y z
N MET A 1 24.47 20.79 -10.18
CA MET A 1 25.51 21.19 -9.18
C MET A 1 25.02 22.21 -8.13
N LEU A 2 23.92 22.94 -8.35
CA LEU A 2 23.44 23.96 -7.40
C LEU A 2 23.15 23.40 -5.99
N LEU A 3 22.31 22.36 -5.90
CA LEU A 3 21.87 21.78 -4.62
C LEU A 3 23.04 21.19 -3.81
N THR A 4 23.98 20.53 -4.48
CA THR A 4 25.17 19.97 -3.82
C THR A 4 26.05 21.06 -3.21
N ASN A 5 26.21 22.20 -3.89
CA ASN A 5 26.98 23.33 -3.37
C ASN A 5 26.25 24.05 -2.23
N LEU A 6 24.91 24.09 -2.26
CA LEU A 6 24.11 24.60 -1.15
C LEU A 6 24.25 23.70 0.09
N ILE A 7 24.10 22.38 -0.06
CA ILE A 7 24.23 21.40 1.04
C ILE A 7 25.66 21.40 1.61
N ARG A 8 26.69 21.58 0.78
CA ARG A 8 28.08 21.68 1.24
C ARG A 8 28.45 23.06 1.82
N GLY A 9 27.55 24.04 1.79
CA GLY A 9 27.83 25.40 2.25
C GLY A 9 28.74 26.23 1.34
N HIS A 10 29.05 25.75 0.13
CA HIS A 10 29.79 26.54 -0.88
C HIS A 10 28.93 27.66 -1.49
N LEU A 11 27.62 27.50 -1.46
CA LEU A 11 26.64 28.48 -1.90
C LEU A 11 25.75 28.84 -0.71
N LEU A 12 25.59 30.14 -0.44
CA LEU A 12 24.81 30.66 0.71
C LEU A 12 25.25 30.04 2.06
N PRO A 13 26.51 30.25 2.50
CA PRO A 13 27.08 29.58 3.67
C PRO A 13 26.34 29.85 4.99
N SER A 14 25.56 30.94 5.05
CA SER A 14 24.76 31.30 6.22
C SER A 14 23.32 30.80 6.18
N ALA A 15 22.91 30.12 5.11
CA ALA A 15 21.55 29.59 4.98
C ALA A 15 21.42 28.27 5.75
N CYS A 16 20.38 28.16 6.57
CA CYS A 16 20.00 26.88 7.19
C CYS A 16 19.19 26.05 6.18
N VAL A 17 19.62 24.83 5.91
CA VAL A 17 18.95 23.92 4.97
C VAL A 17 18.28 22.80 5.75
N TRP A 18 16.96 22.68 5.63
CA TRP A 18 16.21 21.53 6.14
C TRP A 18 15.99 20.52 5.02
N ILE A 19 16.51 19.30 5.19
CA ILE A 19 16.36 18.22 4.21
C ILE A 19 15.39 17.17 4.78
N THR A 20 14.34 16.87 4.03
CA THR A 20 13.48 15.71 4.30
C THR A 20 13.88 14.58 3.35
N THR A 21 14.06 13.38 3.90
CA THR A 21 14.45 12.20 3.11
C THR A 21 13.92 10.93 3.75
N ARG A 22 13.71 9.89 2.94
CA ARG A 22 13.46 8.53 3.45
C ARG A 22 14.73 8.01 4.12
N PRO A 23 14.62 7.17 5.17
CA PRO A 23 15.79 6.59 5.85
C PRO A 23 16.77 5.91 4.87
N ALA A 24 16.26 5.15 3.90
CA ALA A 24 17.08 4.47 2.88
C ALA A 24 17.92 5.41 1.99
N ALA A 25 17.51 6.68 1.85
CA ALA A 25 18.24 7.68 1.08
C ALA A 25 19.05 8.66 1.96
N ALA A 26 18.87 8.64 3.29
CA ALA A 26 19.59 9.51 4.21
C ALA A 26 21.10 9.30 4.15
N ASN A 27 21.54 8.04 4.02
CA ASN A 27 22.95 7.67 3.93
C ASN A 27 23.66 8.18 2.66
N LYS A 28 22.90 8.71 1.68
CA LYS A 28 23.48 9.35 0.48
C LYS A 28 23.94 10.79 0.76
N ILE A 29 23.50 11.40 1.86
CA ILE A 29 23.92 12.73 2.28
C ILE A 29 25.21 12.58 3.10
N PRO A 30 26.32 13.24 2.72
CA PRO A 30 27.56 13.14 3.48
C PRO A 30 27.36 13.60 4.93
N ALA A 31 27.76 12.76 5.90
CA ALA A 31 27.54 13.04 7.32
C ALA A 31 28.18 14.36 7.78
N HIS A 32 29.31 14.76 7.18
CA HIS A 32 29.96 16.04 7.49
C HIS A 32 29.18 17.28 7.03
N CYS A 33 28.13 17.12 6.23
CA CYS A 33 27.23 18.20 5.80
C CYS A 33 25.96 18.29 6.68
N VAL A 34 25.86 17.51 7.76
CA VAL A 34 24.63 17.39 8.55
C VAL A 34 24.91 17.68 10.02
N ASP A 35 24.41 18.81 10.51
CA ASP A 35 24.56 19.21 11.92
C ASP A 35 23.54 18.53 12.84
N MET A 36 22.33 18.25 12.34
CA MET A 36 21.23 17.70 13.13
C MET A 36 20.41 16.70 12.31
N VAL A 37 20.08 15.57 12.94
CA VAL A 37 19.18 14.55 12.38
C VAL A 37 18.00 14.38 13.32
N THR A 38 16.79 14.52 12.78
CA THR A 38 15.54 14.24 13.49
C THR A 38 14.73 13.20 12.74
N GLU A 39 14.36 12.12 13.44
CA GLU A 39 13.52 11.06 12.90
C GLU A 39 12.04 11.36 13.16
N VAL A 40 11.22 11.42 12.10
CA VAL A 40 9.76 11.57 12.23
C VAL A 40 9.14 10.19 12.43
N ARG A 41 8.70 9.91 13.67
CA ARG A 41 8.21 8.60 14.11
C ARG A 41 6.68 8.47 14.12
N GLY A 42 5.94 9.23 13.32
CA GLY A 42 4.47 9.11 13.27
C GLY A 42 3.74 9.49 14.57
N PHE A 43 2.54 8.92 14.78
CA PHE A 43 1.64 9.23 15.88
C PHE A 43 1.81 8.31 17.09
N THR A 44 1.83 8.91 18.28
CA THR A 44 1.62 8.23 19.56
C THR A 44 0.16 7.78 19.71
N ASP A 45 -0.12 6.87 20.64
CA ASP A 45 -1.49 6.38 20.85
C ASP A 45 -2.46 7.50 21.19
N GLN A 46 -2.04 8.49 21.98
CA GLN A 46 -2.85 9.68 22.26
C GLN A 46 -3.09 10.51 21.00
N GLN A 47 -2.07 10.73 20.17
CA GLN A 47 -2.20 11.48 18.92
C GLN A 47 -3.13 10.79 17.92
N LYS A 48 -3.15 9.45 17.88
CA LYS A 48 -4.12 8.68 17.07
C LYS A 48 -5.55 9.01 17.49
N GLU A 49 -5.84 8.97 18.79
CA GLU A 49 -7.18 9.28 19.30
C GLU A 49 -7.56 10.74 19.03
N ASP A 50 -6.64 11.67 19.29
CA ASP A 50 -6.88 13.10 19.06
C ASP A 50 -7.14 13.38 17.58
N TYR A 51 -6.46 12.70 16.67
CA TYR A 51 -6.70 12.78 15.24
C TYR A 51 -8.14 12.35 14.91
N PHE A 52 -8.58 11.18 15.41
CA PHE A 52 -9.93 10.69 15.16
C PHE A 52 -11.00 11.58 15.75
N ARG A 53 -10.83 12.08 16.99
CA ARG A 53 -11.77 13.02 17.61
C ARG A 53 -11.89 14.31 16.80
N LYS A 54 -10.77 14.92 16.41
CA LYS A 54 -10.76 16.17 15.62
C LYS A 54 -11.42 16.04 14.25
N ARG A 55 -11.51 14.82 13.70
CA ARG A 55 -12.06 14.58 12.37
C ARG A 55 -13.59 14.57 12.31
N PHE A 56 -14.28 14.38 13.44
CA PHE A 56 -15.73 14.28 13.50
C PHE A 56 -16.34 15.31 14.44
N LYS A 57 -17.51 15.84 14.07
CA LYS A 57 -18.36 16.58 15.01
C LYS A 57 -19.20 15.64 15.90
N ASP A 58 -19.44 14.42 15.43
CA ASP A 58 -20.16 13.38 16.15
C ASP A 58 -19.21 12.59 17.06
N GLU A 59 -19.26 12.91 18.35
CA GLU A 59 -18.46 12.26 19.39
C GLU A 59 -18.76 10.75 19.55
N LYS A 60 -19.98 10.30 19.24
CA LYS A 60 -20.34 8.87 19.35
C LYS A 60 -19.69 8.08 18.23
N LEU A 61 -19.73 8.60 17.00
CA LEU A 61 -19.06 7.99 15.86
C LEU A 61 -17.54 7.96 16.07
N ALA A 62 -16.95 9.08 16.52
CA ALA A 62 -15.53 9.14 16.86
C ALA A 62 -15.13 8.09 17.92
N SER A 63 -15.91 7.99 19.00
CA SER A 63 -15.67 7.01 20.07
C SER A 63 -15.79 5.57 19.59
N THR A 64 -16.74 5.29 18.69
CA THR A 64 -16.93 3.97 18.08
C THR A 64 -15.73 3.58 17.23
N ILE A 65 -15.26 4.49 16.37
CA ILE A 65 -14.08 4.29 15.53
C ILE A 65 -12.84 4.06 16.37
N ILE A 66 -12.60 4.89 17.39
CA ILE A 66 -11.44 4.73 18.29
C ILE A 66 -11.47 3.37 18.98
N THR A 67 -12.63 2.96 19.50
CA THR A 67 -12.81 1.66 20.17
C THR A 67 -12.53 0.51 19.20
N HIS A 68 -13.04 0.60 17.97
CA HIS A 68 -12.81 -0.39 16.94
C HIS A 68 -11.33 -0.50 16.57
N VAL A 69 -10.66 0.62 16.32
CA VAL A 69 -9.23 0.66 15.99
C VAL A 69 -8.40 0.08 17.13
N LYS A 70 -8.70 0.39 18.40
CA LYS A 70 -8.00 -0.19 19.56
C LYS A 70 -8.21 -1.71 19.70
N LYS A 71 -9.41 -2.20 19.39
CA LYS A 71 -9.73 -3.64 19.44
C LYS A 71 -8.97 -4.43 18.36
N SER A 72 -8.74 -3.81 17.19
CA SER A 72 -7.97 -4.41 16.10
C SER A 72 -6.49 -4.05 16.20
N ARG A 73 -5.67 -4.98 16.72
CA ARG A 73 -4.21 -4.77 16.85
C ARG A 73 -3.57 -4.36 15.52
N SER A 74 -4.01 -4.94 14.41
CA SER A 74 -3.51 -4.61 13.06
C SER A 74 -3.80 -3.15 12.69
N LEU A 75 -5.05 -2.69 12.81
CA LEU A 75 -5.43 -1.31 12.53
C LEU A 75 -4.72 -0.34 13.47
N HIS A 76 -4.61 -0.69 14.75
CA HIS A 76 -3.97 0.13 15.76
C HIS A 76 -2.48 0.38 15.47
N ILE A 77 -1.77 -0.65 15.02
CA ILE A 77 -0.35 -0.56 14.63
C ILE A 77 -0.21 0.26 13.35
N MET A 78 -1.06 0.01 12.32
CA MET A 78 -1.00 0.77 11.07
C MET A 78 -1.22 2.27 11.27
N CYS A 79 -2.18 2.64 12.13
CA CYS A 79 -2.48 4.03 12.49
C CYS A 79 -1.31 4.77 13.19
N HIS A 80 -0.17 4.13 13.41
CA HIS A 80 1.05 4.85 13.76
C HIS A 80 1.50 5.81 12.65
N ILE A 81 1.28 5.48 11.38
CA ILE A 81 1.60 6.41 10.28
C ILE A 81 0.33 7.24 9.97
N PRO A 82 0.40 8.58 9.95
CA PRO A 82 -0.77 9.45 9.81
C PRO A 82 -1.65 9.18 8.58
N VAL A 83 -1.06 8.77 7.45
CA VAL A 83 -1.85 8.43 6.25
C VAL A 83 -2.79 7.25 6.49
N PHE A 84 -2.40 6.27 7.30
CA PHE A 84 -3.27 5.15 7.64
C PHE A 84 -4.38 5.58 8.61
N CYS A 85 -4.16 6.58 9.47
CA CYS A 85 -5.26 7.18 10.23
C CYS A 85 -6.31 7.79 9.31
N TRP A 86 -5.86 8.54 8.29
CA TRP A 86 -6.76 9.12 7.28
C TRP A 86 -7.53 8.06 6.49
N ILE A 87 -6.85 7.03 5.98
CA ILE A 87 -7.52 5.92 5.27
C ILE A 87 -8.51 5.20 6.19
N THR A 88 -8.08 4.90 7.41
CA THR A 88 -8.90 4.16 8.39
C THR A 88 -10.15 4.92 8.77
N VAL A 89 -10.02 6.22 9.02
CA VAL A 89 -11.16 7.05 9.42
C VAL A 89 -12.15 7.20 8.27
N THR A 90 -11.69 7.37 7.03
CA THR A 90 -12.55 7.43 5.84
C THR A 90 -13.31 6.12 5.62
N VAL A 91 -12.63 4.98 5.71
CA VAL A 91 -13.25 3.66 5.52
C VAL A 91 -14.25 3.34 6.61
N LEU A 92 -13.87 3.53 7.88
CA LEU A 92 -14.76 3.22 9.00
C LEU A 92 -15.93 4.20 9.10
N GLU A 93 -15.75 5.47 8.72
CA GLU A 93 -16.85 6.44 8.62
C GLU A 93 -17.91 5.97 7.62
N ASP A 94 -17.51 5.56 6.41
CA ASP A 94 -18.44 5.04 5.41
C ASP A 94 -19.08 3.75 5.90
N PHE A 95 -18.27 2.80 6.35
CA PHE A 95 -18.71 1.50 6.85
C PHE A 95 -19.78 1.64 7.92
N PHE A 96 -19.56 2.40 8.99
CA PHE A 96 -20.54 2.54 10.07
C PHE A 96 -21.81 3.32 9.67
N LYS A 97 -21.77 4.10 8.59
CA LYS A 97 -22.95 4.82 8.08
C LYS A 97 -23.77 3.96 7.11
N THR A 98 -23.13 3.06 6.36
CA THR A 98 -23.77 2.32 5.26
C THR A 98 -23.90 0.82 5.51
N SER A 99 -23.22 0.25 6.51
CA SER A 99 -23.19 -1.20 6.72
C SER A 99 -24.57 -1.76 7.03
N GLN A 100 -24.98 -2.77 6.27
CA GLN A 100 -26.10 -3.64 6.62
C GLN A 100 -25.65 -4.67 7.67
N ILE A 101 -26.60 -5.20 8.43
CA ILE A 101 -26.35 -6.19 9.49
C ILE A 101 -25.63 -7.42 8.88
N GLY A 102 -24.37 -7.65 9.26
CA GLY A 102 -23.61 -8.86 8.91
C GLY A 102 -22.32 -8.63 8.09
N GLU A 103 -22.03 -7.41 7.62
CA GLU A 103 -20.75 -7.12 6.95
C GLU A 103 -19.60 -7.10 7.97
N GLU A 104 -18.49 -7.79 7.68
CA GLU A 104 -17.30 -7.74 8.54
C GLU A 104 -16.45 -6.50 8.23
N THR A 105 -15.94 -5.86 9.27
CA THR A 105 -15.01 -4.75 9.12
C THR A 105 -13.70 -5.20 8.46
N PRO A 106 -13.08 -4.38 7.59
CA PRO A 106 -11.80 -4.68 6.96
C PRO A 106 -10.71 -5.06 7.95
N LYS A 107 -10.01 -6.17 7.70
CA LYS A 107 -8.97 -6.73 8.59
C LYS A 107 -7.57 -6.62 7.98
N THR A 108 -7.46 -6.71 6.65
CA THR A 108 -6.16 -6.65 5.94
C THR A 108 -5.90 -5.29 5.31
N VAL A 109 -4.66 -5.01 4.91
CA VAL A 109 -4.33 -3.73 4.26
C VAL A 109 -4.99 -3.65 2.90
N THR A 110 -5.03 -4.74 2.16
CA THR A 110 -5.71 -4.77 0.86
C THR A 110 -7.20 -4.47 1.00
N GLN A 111 -7.88 -5.05 2.00
CA GLN A 111 -9.28 -4.72 2.29
C GLN A 111 -9.47 -3.24 2.57
N MET A 112 -8.63 -2.67 3.45
CA MET A 112 -8.69 -1.24 3.76
C MET A 112 -8.57 -0.37 2.50
N TYR A 113 -7.65 -0.70 1.58
CA TYR A 113 -7.43 0.09 0.36
C TYR A 113 -8.52 -0.13 -0.69
N SER A 114 -9.05 -1.35 -0.82
CA SER A 114 -10.21 -1.63 -1.67
C SER A 114 -11.45 -0.85 -1.23
N HIS A 115 -11.74 -0.85 0.07
CA HIS A 115 -12.81 -0.01 0.63
C HIS A 115 -12.53 1.47 0.41
N PHE A 116 -11.30 1.91 0.71
CA PHE A 116 -10.92 3.32 0.55
C PHE A 116 -11.12 3.80 -0.88
N LEU A 117 -10.66 3.04 -1.88
CA LEU A 117 -10.82 3.37 -3.29
C LEU A 117 -12.31 3.43 -3.68
N ARG A 118 -13.13 2.48 -3.20
CA ARG A 118 -14.58 2.50 -3.41
C ARG A 118 -15.21 3.77 -2.84
N VAL A 119 -14.89 4.12 -1.59
CA VAL A 119 -15.43 5.31 -0.91
C VAL A 119 -15.04 6.57 -1.67
N GLN A 120 -13.77 6.72 -2.04
CA GLN A 120 -13.29 7.88 -2.80
C GLN A 120 -13.99 8.00 -4.16
N SER A 121 -14.24 6.87 -4.81
CA SER A 121 -14.89 6.83 -6.12
C SER A 121 -16.35 7.24 -6.05
N ILE A 122 -17.10 6.72 -5.08
CA ILE A 122 -18.50 7.11 -4.86
C ILE A 122 -18.60 8.58 -4.44
N GLN A 123 -17.76 9.03 -3.50
CA GLN A 123 -17.75 10.43 -3.05
C GLN A 123 -17.38 11.39 -4.18
N GLY A 124 -16.42 11.00 -5.03
CA GLY A 124 -16.07 11.76 -6.23
C GLY A 124 -17.22 11.87 -7.22
N ASP A 125 -17.88 10.76 -7.52
CA ASP A 125 -19.03 10.76 -8.43
C ASP A 125 -20.19 11.63 -7.88
N ARG A 126 -20.48 11.57 -6.57
CA ARG A 126 -21.52 12.39 -5.92
C ARG A 126 -21.22 13.89 -5.95
N LYS A 127 -19.99 14.29 -5.63
CA LYS A 127 -19.62 15.72 -5.49
C LYS A 127 -19.66 16.47 -6.82
N TYR A 128 -19.42 15.80 -7.94
CA TYR A 128 -19.24 16.45 -9.24
C TYR A 128 -20.33 16.15 -10.27
N ARG A 129 -21.14 15.09 -10.11
CA ARG A 129 -22.13 14.70 -11.13
C ARG A 129 -23.60 14.87 -10.75
N LEU A 130 -23.93 15.41 -9.58
CA LEU A 130 -25.33 15.54 -9.11
C LEU A 130 -26.12 14.21 -9.21
N LEU A 131 -25.44 13.06 -9.13
CA LEU A 131 -26.07 11.73 -9.17
C LEU A 131 -26.85 11.50 -7.86
N THR A 132 -28.07 10.95 -7.97
CA THR A 132 -28.95 10.66 -6.82
C THR A 132 -28.43 9.50 -5.97
N GLU A 133 -28.86 9.42 -4.70
CA GLU A 133 -28.38 8.50 -3.66
C GLU A 133 -28.39 7.00 -4.01
N THR A 134 -29.07 6.60 -5.08
CA THR A 134 -29.34 5.22 -5.50
C THR A 134 -28.25 4.56 -6.36
N ASP A 135 -27.29 5.31 -6.92
CA ASP A 135 -26.19 4.71 -7.70
C ASP A 135 -25.08 4.20 -6.77
N THR A 136 -25.15 2.91 -6.44
CA THR A 136 -24.18 2.20 -5.60
C THR A 136 -22.96 1.66 -6.37
N ASN A 137 -22.90 1.92 -7.68
CA ASN A 137 -22.01 1.26 -8.63
C ASN A 137 -20.98 2.20 -9.28
N TRP A 138 -19.88 1.58 -9.72
CA TRP A 138 -18.79 2.21 -10.46
C TRP A 138 -19.29 2.76 -11.81
N THR A 139 -19.13 4.06 -12.05
CA THR A 139 -19.45 4.65 -13.36
C THR A 139 -18.41 4.27 -14.41
N ALA A 140 -18.80 4.22 -15.70
CA ALA A 140 -17.89 3.87 -16.79
C ALA A 140 -16.63 4.75 -16.80
N GLN A 141 -16.81 6.05 -16.61
CA GLN A 141 -15.73 7.02 -16.56
C GLN A 141 -14.84 6.85 -15.32
N SER A 142 -15.40 6.58 -14.14
CA SER A 142 -14.57 6.34 -12.93
C SER A 142 -13.72 5.08 -13.07
N ARG A 143 -14.21 4.05 -13.79
CA ARG A 143 -13.41 2.86 -14.11
C ARG A 143 -12.24 3.19 -15.03
N GLU A 144 -12.50 3.91 -16.12
CA GLU A 144 -11.46 4.35 -17.06
C GLU A 144 -10.38 5.19 -16.38
N ILE A 145 -10.78 6.14 -15.53
CA ILE A 145 -9.85 6.94 -14.74
C ILE A 145 -8.99 6.02 -13.86
N ILE A 146 -9.59 5.12 -13.07
CA ILE A 146 -8.83 4.26 -12.14
C ILE A 146 -7.87 3.33 -12.87
N VAL A 147 -8.27 2.75 -14.01
CA VAL A 147 -7.38 1.92 -14.83
C VAL A 147 -6.20 2.75 -15.33
N SER A 148 -6.45 3.96 -15.84
CA SER A 148 -5.41 4.88 -16.31
C SER A 148 -4.46 5.31 -15.17
N LEU A 149 -5.01 5.58 -13.98
CA LEU A 149 -4.24 5.89 -12.78
C LEU A 149 -3.38 4.71 -12.34
N GLY A 150 -3.93 3.49 -12.42
CA GLY A 150 -3.20 2.27 -12.10
C GLY A 150 -2.06 1.98 -13.07
N LYS A 151 -2.28 2.21 -14.39
CA LYS A 151 -1.25 2.15 -15.43
C LYS A 151 -0.10 3.11 -15.13
N LEU A 152 -0.44 4.37 -14.82
CA LEU A 152 0.54 5.36 -14.40
C LEU A 152 1.29 4.92 -13.14
N ALA A 153 0.57 4.46 -12.12
CA ALA A 153 1.14 4.03 -10.85
C ALA A 153 2.15 2.90 -11.03
N PHE A 154 1.81 1.90 -11.86
CA PHE A 154 2.69 0.78 -12.19
C PHE A 154 3.94 1.25 -12.95
N ASN A 155 3.77 2.04 -14.01
CA ASN A 155 4.90 2.55 -14.81
C ASN A 155 5.89 3.36 -13.96
N GLN A 156 5.38 4.22 -13.07
CA GLN A 156 6.22 5.03 -12.18
C GLN A 156 6.84 4.19 -11.06
N LEU A 157 6.14 3.16 -10.57
CA LEU A 157 6.68 2.24 -9.57
C LEU A 157 7.86 1.43 -10.12
N GLU A 158 7.70 0.85 -11.32
CA GLU A 158 8.76 0.13 -12.04
C GLU A 158 9.97 1.02 -12.34
N SER A 159 9.71 2.28 -12.70
CA SER A 159 10.77 3.26 -12.96
C SER A 159 11.44 3.80 -11.70
N GLY A 160 10.90 3.50 -10.51
CA GLY A 160 11.38 4.04 -9.23
C GLY A 160 11.09 5.54 -9.02
N ASN A 161 10.16 6.11 -9.78
CA ASN A 161 9.82 7.52 -9.77
C ASN A 161 8.71 7.82 -8.77
N LEU A 162 8.92 8.86 -7.95
CA LEU A 162 7.91 9.40 -7.03
C LEU A 162 7.25 10.67 -7.56
N ILE A 163 7.91 11.35 -8.50
CA ILE A 163 7.46 12.58 -9.13
C ILE A 163 7.46 12.33 -10.63
N PHE A 164 6.42 12.78 -11.30
CA PHE A 164 6.22 12.62 -12.74
C PHE A 164 5.58 13.90 -13.30
N TYR A 165 5.56 14.00 -14.62
CA TYR A 165 5.20 15.22 -15.34
C TYR A 165 3.95 15.02 -16.18
N GLU A 166 3.44 16.12 -16.75
CA GLU A 166 2.28 16.11 -17.65
C GLU A 166 2.46 15.12 -18.82
N ALA A 167 3.67 14.99 -19.37
CA ALA A 167 3.95 14.03 -20.43
C ALA A 167 3.69 12.58 -20.00
N ASP A 168 3.89 12.23 -18.73
CA ASP A 168 3.65 10.88 -18.21
C ASP A 168 2.17 10.61 -17.99
N LEU A 169 1.39 11.64 -17.65
CA LEU A 169 -0.08 11.58 -17.60
C LEU A 169 -0.66 11.32 -18.99
N VAL A 170 -0.20 12.06 -20.00
CA VAL A 170 -0.65 11.90 -21.39
C VAL A 170 -0.32 10.50 -21.94
N LYS A 171 0.87 9.95 -21.64
CA LYS A 171 1.24 8.57 -22.03
C LYS A 171 0.34 7.50 -21.41
N CYS A 172 -0.32 7.81 -20.29
CA CYS A 172 -1.24 6.91 -19.61
C CYS A 172 -2.71 7.26 -19.89
N ASP A 173 -2.97 8.04 -20.95
CA ASP A 173 -4.32 8.40 -21.40
C ASP A 173 -5.11 9.23 -20.37
N ILE A 174 -4.40 9.95 -19.49
CA ILE A 174 -4.98 10.84 -18.47
C ILE A 174 -5.03 12.26 -19.02
N ASP A 175 -6.24 12.74 -19.35
CA ASP A 175 -6.46 14.16 -19.64
C ASP A 175 -6.44 14.96 -18.33
N ILE A 176 -5.46 15.85 -18.17
CA ILE A 176 -5.29 16.70 -16.99
C ILE A 176 -6.49 17.63 -16.78
N ARG A 177 -7.08 18.16 -17.86
CA ARG A 177 -8.23 19.06 -17.74
C ARG A 177 -9.45 18.30 -17.24
N ALA A 178 -9.66 17.09 -17.74
CA ALA A 178 -10.67 16.18 -17.21
C ALA A 178 -10.34 15.79 -15.76
N ALA A 179 -9.12 15.38 -15.46
CA ALA A 179 -8.70 14.90 -14.14
C ALA A 179 -8.80 15.96 -13.04
N SER A 180 -8.45 17.22 -13.34
CA SER A 180 -8.65 18.37 -12.45
C SER A 180 -10.13 18.72 -12.26
N VAL A 181 -11.02 18.37 -13.21
CA VAL A 181 -12.47 18.63 -13.16
C VAL A 181 -13.25 17.46 -12.51
N TYR A 182 -12.82 16.21 -12.67
CA TYR A 182 -13.46 14.99 -12.11
C TYR A 182 -13.02 14.71 -10.66
N SER A 183 -12.81 15.78 -9.90
CA SER A 183 -11.71 15.92 -8.95
C SER A 183 -11.89 15.24 -7.57
N GLY A 184 -12.76 14.26 -7.41
CA GLY A 184 -12.89 13.53 -6.14
C GLY A 184 -11.69 12.63 -5.88
N VAL A 185 -11.63 11.52 -6.61
CA VAL A 185 -10.56 10.51 -6.53
C VAL A 185 -9.21 11.12 -6.91
N PHE A 186 -9.17 11.91 -8.00
CA PHE A 186 -7.92 12.45 -8.51
C PHE A 186 -7.24 13.44 -7.53
N THR A 187 -7.98 14.35 -6.88
CA THR A 187 -7.35 15.31 -5.93
C THR A 187 -7.03 14.70 -4.58
N GLN A 188 -7.69 13.60 -4.20
CA GLN A 188 -7.36 12.88 -2.97
C GLN A 188 -6.19 11.91 -3.17
N ILE A 189 -5.89 11.54 -4.43
CA ILE A 189 -4.82 10.60 -4.78
C ILE A 189 -3.58 11.32 -5.32
N PHE A 190 -3.72 12.46 -5.98
CA PHE A 190 -2.60 13.25 -6.54
C PHE A 190 -2.38 14.57 -5.82
N LYS A 191 -1.12 14.98 -5.79
CA LYS A 191 -0.70 16.34 -5.45
C LYS A 191 -0.08 16.99 -6.69
N GLU A 192 -0.70 18.09 -7.13
CA GLU A 192 -0.11 18.99 -8.14
C GLU A 192 0.69 20.06 -7.40
N GLU A 193 1.96 20.23 -7.75
CA GLU A 193 2.80 21.31 -7.24
C GLU A 193 3.37 22.15 -8.41
N CYS A 194 3.48 23.46 -8.19
CA CYS A 194 4.15 24.35 -9.13
C CYS A 194 5.66 24.25 -8.94
N GLY A 195 6.37 23.70 -9.93
CA GLY A 195 7.82 23.66 -9.94
C GLY A 195 8.46 25.05 -10.11
N LEU A 196 9.79 25.11 -9.89
CA LEU A 196 10.58 26.35 -9.98
C LEU A 196 10.56 27.01 -11.37
N TYR A 197 10.21 26.27 -12.44
CA TYR A 197 10.24 26.72 -13.83
C TYR A 197 8.85 26.72 -14.50
N GLN A 198 7.75 26.86 -13.74
CA GLN A 198 6.36 26.77 -14.22
C GLN A 198 5.91 25.39 -14.73
N ASP A 199 6.79 24.39 -14.79
CA ASP A 199 6.39 23.01 -15.05
C ASP A 199 5.58 22.45 -13.87
N LYS A 200 4.41 21.88 -14.19
CA LYS A 200 3.58 21.18 -13.22
C LYS A 200 4.21 19.83 -12.89
N VAL A 201 4.45 19.60 -11.61
CA VAL A 201 4.91 18.30 -11.12
C VAL A 201 3.78 17.60 -10.38
N PHE A 202 3.71 16.29 -10.53
CA PHE A 202 2.69 15.46 -9.95
C PHE A 202 3.32 14.35 -9.12
N CYS A 203 2.69 14.00 -8.01
CA CYS A 203 3.00 12.81 -7.23
C CYS A 203 1.73 12.21 -6.63
N PHE A 204 1.80 10.93 -6.27
CA PHE A 204 0.77 10.33 -5.43
C PHE A 204 0.87 10.90 -4.01
N VAL A 205 -0.28 11.15 -3.36
CA VAL A 205 -0.36 11.66 -1.98
C VAL A 205 0.44 10.80 -1.01
N HIS A 206 0.51 9.49 -1.28
CA HIS A 206 1.38 8.58 -0.56
C HIS A 206 1.79 7.38 -1.44
N LEU A 207 3.02 6.87 -1.22
CA LEU A 207 3.57 5.74 -1.98
C LEU A 207 2.70 4.49 -1.90
N SER A 208 2.07 4.23 -0.75
CA SER A 208 1.17 3.08 -0.62
C SER A 208 -0.07 3.14 -1.53
N LEU A 209 -0.55 4.34 -1.89
CA LEU A 209 -1.63 4.50 -2.86
C LEU A 209 -1.13 4.17 -4.27
N GLN A 210 0.09 4.61 -4.61
CA GLN A 210 0.76 4.22 -5.86
C GLN A 210 0.92 2.69 -5.94
N GLU A 211 1.46 2.06 -4.91
CA GLU A 211 1.66 0.60 -4.88
C GLU A 211 0.33 -0.16 -4.96
N PHE A 212 -0.72 0.30 -4.29
CA PHE A 212 -2.05 -0.30 -4.39
C PHE A 212 -2.64 -0.19 -5.79
N LEU A 213 -2.61 1.00 -6.39
CA LEU A 213 -3.13 1.22 -7.74
C LEU A 213 -2.34 0.46 -8.80
N ALA A 214 -1.01 0.35 -8.62
CA ALA A 214 -0.16 -0.47 -9.46
C ALA A 214 -0.55 -1.96 -9.36
N ALA A 215 -0.72 -2.49 -8.15
CA ALA A 215 -1.15 -3.88 -7.93
C ALA A 215 -2.53 -4.14 -8.54
N LEU A 216 -3.45 -3.19 -8.37
CA LEU A 216 -4.78 -3.25 -8.96
C LEU A 216 -4.73 -3.27 -10.49
N TYR A 217 -3.85 -2.47 -11.11
CA TYR A 217 -3.68 -2.46 -12.56
C TYR A 217 -3.07 -3.75 -13.10
N VAL A 218 -2.05 -4.30 -12.44
CA VAL A 218 -1.47 -5.59 -12.82
C VAL A 218 -2.52 -6.69 -12.75
N PHE A 219 -3.30 -6.73 -11.67
CA PHE A 219 -4.40 -7.67 -11.53
C PHE A 219 -5.48 -7.48 -12.59
N TRP A 220 -5.90 -6.23 -12.84
CA TRP A 220 -6.89 -5.88 -13.85
C TRP A 220 -6.43 -6.27 -15.26
N SER A 221 -5.18 -5.96 -15.63
CA SER A 221 -4.58 -6.27 -16.93
C SER A 221 -4.48 -7.77 -17.14
N PHE A 222 -4.13 -8.53 -16.08
CA PHE A 222 -4.12 -9.98 -16.15
C PHE A 222 -5.51 -10.55 -16.44
N ILE A 223 -6.54 -10.10 -15.71
CA ILE A 223 -7.92 -10.58 -15.89
C ILE A 223 -8.48 -10.23 -17.27
N HIS A 224 -8.25 -9.01 -17.76
CA HIS A 224 -8.91 -8.50 -18.97
C HIS A 224 -8.11 -8.77 -20.25
N ASN A 225 -6.78 -8.71 -20.17
CA ASN A 225 -5.90 -8.83 -21.34
C ASN A 225 -5.13 -10.15 -21.36
N GLY A 226 -5.15 -10.94 -20.28
CA GLY A 226 -4.32 -12.15 -20.14
C GLY A 226 -2.83 -11.88 -20.00
N VAL A 227 -2.43 -10.63 -19.80
CA VAL A 227 -1.01 -10.21 -19.80
C VAL A 227 -0.47 -10.20 -18.38
N ASN A 228 0.55 -11.03 -18.12
CA ASN A 228 1.38 -10.93 -16.92
C ASN A 228 2.43 -9.83 -17.10
N LEU A 229 2.15 -8.63 -16.58
CA LEU A 229 3.06 -7.48 -16.65
C LEU A 229 4.35 -7.64 -15.82
N LEU A 230 4.45 -8.73 -15.04
CA LEU A 230 5.60 -9.01 -14.18
C LEU A 230 6.56 -10.04 -14.79
N SER A 231 6.24 -10.60 -15.97
CA SER A 231 7.07 -11.54 -16.70
C SER A 231 7.29 -11.05 -18.15
N GLU A 232 8.45 -11.38 -18.71
CA GLU A 232 8.76 -11.14 -20.13
C GLU A 232 8.25 -12.27 -21.04
N GLU A 233 7.83 -13.40 -20.46
CA GLU A 233 7.37 -14.57 -21.22
C GLU A 233 5.86 -14.47 -21.58
N PRO A 234 5.47 -14.82 -22.82
CA PRO A 234 4.08 -14.79 -23.24
C PRO A 234 3.23 -15.87 -22.52
N PRO A 235 1.94 -15.59 -22.22
CA PRO A 235 1.06 -16.50 -21.48
C PRO A 235 0.77 -17.76 -22.30
N THR A 236 0.75 -18.95 -21.66
CA THR A 236 0.59 -20.22 -22.38
C THR A 236 -0.58 -21.10 -21.94
N SER A 237 -1.26 -20.90 -20.80
CA SER A 237 -2.46 -21.68 -20.44
C SER A 237 -3.14 -21.26 -19.12
N SER A 238 -4.25 -21.89 -18.74
CA SER A 238 -4.92 -21.67 -17.43
C SER A 238 -4.08 -21.82 -16.15
N GLU A 239 -2.81 -22.26 -16.22
CA GLU A 239 -1.81 -22.18 -15.14
C GLU A 239 -1.24 -20.76 -14.91
N ASP A 240 -1.65 -19.79 -15.74
CA ASP A 240 -1.13 -18.42 -15.80
C ASP A 240 -1.37 -17.60 -14.49
N GLU A 241 -2.41 -17.88 -13.71
CA GLU A 241 -2.72 -17.09 -12.48
C GLU A 241 -1.76 -17.41 -11.33
N LEU A 242 -1.39 -18.69 -11.18
CA LEU A 242 -0.37 -19.08 -10.20
C LEU A 242 0.99 -18.50 -10.58
N LEU A 243 1.32 -18.53 -11.88
CA LEU A 243 2.55 -17.96 -12.42
C LEU A 243 2.64 -16.45 -12.20
N LEU A 244 1.53 -15.70 -12.32
CA LEU A 244 1.48 -14.28 -11.98
C LEU A 244 1.94 -14.04 -10.54
N TYR A 245 1.37 -14.77 -9.58
CA TYR A 245 1.70 -14.58 -8.18
C TYR A 245 3.11 -15.07 -7.82
N GLN A 246 3.57 -16.16 -8.43
CA GLN A 246 4.96 -16.62 -8.27
C GLN A 246 5.96 -15.59 -8.81
N SER A 247 5.71 -15.06 -10.02
CA SER A 247 6.50 -14.00 -10.63
C SER A 247 6.56 -12.75 -9.75
N ALA A 248 5.41 -12.36 -9.16
CA ALA A 248 5.35 -11.24 -8.25
C ALA A 248 6.19 -11.46 -6.97
N VAL A 249 6.10 -12.66 -6.38
CA VAL A 249 6.90 -13.04 -5.20
C VAL A 249 8.38 -12.96 -5.53
N ASP A 250 8.81 -13.54 -6.66
CA ASP A 250 10.21 -13.54 -7.06
C ASP A 250 10.74 -12.12 -7.35
N LYS A 251 9.98 -11.32 -8.09
CA LYS A 251 10.35 -9.94 -8.41
C LYS A 251 10.49 -9.08 -7.15
N ALA A 252 9.59 -9.24 -6.17
CA ALA A 252 9.68 -8.52 -4.89
C ALA A 252 10.86 -8.99 -4.02
N LEU A 253 11.22 -10.28 -4.08
CA LEU A 253 12.39 -10.81 -3.39
C LEU A 253 13.71 -10.35 -4.01
N GLN A 254 13.74 -10.13 -5.33
CA GLN A 254 14.89 -9.58 -6.06
C GLN A 254 15.09 -8.07 -5.82
N SER A 255 14.04 -7.35 -5.39
CA SER A 255 14.12 -5.92 -5.09
C SER A 255 14.96 -5.65 -3.82
N GLU A 256 16.20 -5.18 -3.99
CA GLU A 256 17.16 -4.90 -2.91
C GLU A 256 16.61 -3.95 -1.83
N ASN A 257 15.87 -2.91 -2.23
CA ASN A 257 15.36 -1.86 -1.32
C ASN A 257 13.92 -2.13 -0.83
N GLY A 258 13.32 -3.27 -1.20
CA GLY A 258 11.94 -3.63 -0.86
C GLY A 258 10.84 -2.73 -1.41
N HIS A 259 11.09 -1.95 -2.46
CA HIS A 259 10.09 -1.04 -3.03
C HIS A 259 8.84 -1.73 -3.63
N LEU A 260 8.87 -3.05 -3.80
CA LEU A 260 7.73 -3.86 -4.26
C LEU A 260 7.04 -4.63 -3.13
N ASP A 261 7.44 -4.45 -1.88
CA ASP A 261 6.92 -5.24 -0.76
C ASP A 261 5.43 -5.03 -0.53
N LEU A 262 4.99 -3.78 -0.49
CA LEU A 262 3.59 -3.47 -0.26
C LEU A 262 2.76 -3.69 -1.52
N PHE A 263 3.34 -3.44 -2.71
CA PHE A 263 2.75 -3.87 -4.00
C PHE A 263 2.43 -5.38 -4.00
N LEU A 264 3.38 -6.24 -3.61
CA LEU A 264 3.18 -7.69 -3.57
C LEU A 264 2.03 -8.07 -2.63
N ARG A 265 2.02 -7.47 -1.43
CA ARG A 265 0.96 -7.70 -0.44
C ARG A 265 -0.42 -7.36 -1.00
N PHE A 266 -0.54 -6.23 -1.70
CA PHE A 266 -1.79 -5.85 -2.35
C PHE A 266 -2.19 -6.79 -3.47
N LEU A 267 -1.26 -7.18 -4.35
CA LEU A 267 -1.55 -8.08 -5.46
C LEU A 267 -2.02 -9.45 -4.97
N LEU A 268 -1.38 -9.99 -3.94
CA LEU A 268 -1.80 -11.24 -3.29
C LEU A 268 -3.12 -11.08 -2.53
N GLY A 269 -3.34 -9.97 -1.83
CA GLY A 269 -4.63 -9.71 -1.21
C GLY A 269 -5.76 -9.63 -2.24
N LEU A 270 -5.51 -9.06 -3.43
CA LEU A 270 -6.48 -8.97 -4.51
C LEU A 270 -6.81 -10.34 -5.12
N SER A 271 -6.01 -11.38 -4.89
CA SER A 271 -6.33 -12.75 -5.34
C SER A 271 -7.53 -13.35 -4.60
N LEU A 272 -7.86 -12.84 -3.42
CA LEU A 272 -9.00 -13.32 -2.64
C LEU A 272 -10.30 -12.73 -3.15
N GLU A 273 -11.29 -13.60 -3.42
CA GLU A 273 -12.62 -13.19 -3.88
C GLU A 273 -13.28 -12.17 -2.94
N THR A 274 -13.10 -12.30 -1.63
CA THR A 274 -13.63 -11.37 -0.62
C THR A 274 -13.17 -9.93 -0.84
N ASN A 275 -11.94 -9.73 -1.32
CA ASN A 275 -11.38 -8.41 -1.59
C ASN A 275 -11.79 -7.88 -2.97
N GLN A 276 -12.22 -8.78 -3.87
CA GLN A 276 -12.71 -8.45 -5.21
C GLN A 276 -14.18 -8.01 -5.21
N ILE A 277 -15.00 -8.44 -4.24
CA ILE A 277 -16.44 -8.11 -4.16
C ILE A 277 -16.69 -6.59 -4.26
N LEU A 278 -15.93 -5.79 -3.51
CA LEU A 278 -16.05 -4.33 -3.48
C LEU A 278 -15.63 -3.67 -4.80
N LEU A 279 -14.73 -4.33 -5.52
CA LEU A 279 -14.15 -3.88 -6.78
C LEU A 279 -14.82 -4.55 -7.99
N ARG A 280 -15.89 -5.33 -7.80
CA ARG A 280 -16.52 -6.11 -8.88
C ARG A 280 -17.00 -5.24 -10.05
N GLY A 281 -17.49 -4.04 -9.78
CA GLY A 281 -17.87 -3.12 -10.87
C GLY A 281 -16.69 -2.65 -11.71
N LEU A 282 -15.47 -2.61 -11.14
CA LEU A 282 -14.22 -2.31 -11.82
C LEU A 282 -13.59 -3.54 -12.50
N LEU A 283 -13.53 -4.67 -11.79
CA LEU A 283 -12.81 -5.88 -12.21
C LEU A 283 -13.66 -6.86 -13.02
N GLY A 284 -14.98 -6.71 -13.04
CA GLY A 284 -15.90 -7.70 -13.60
C GLY A 284 -16.07 -8.95 -12.73
N GLN A 285 -16.69 -9.99 -13.29
CA GLN A 285 -16.82 -11.28 -12.63
C GLN A 285 -15.51 -12.06 -12.78
N THR A 286 -14.77 -12.17 -11.69
CA THR A 286 -13.51 -12.89 -11.60
C THR A 286 -13.74 -14.35 -11.21
N ARG A 287 -12.90 -15.26 -11.72
CA ARG A 287 -12.80 -16.63 -11.23
C ARG A 287 -11.55 -16.75 -10.36
N SER A 288 -11.62 -16.28 -9.12
CA SER A 288 -10.57 -16.61 -8.14
C SER A 288 -10.65 -18.09 -7.82
N SER A 289 -9.53 -18.81 -7.95
CA SER A 289 -9.48 -20.25 -7.65
C SER A 289 -8.86 -20.47 -6.26
N SER A 290 -9.60 -21.12 -5.35
CA SER A 290 -9.06 -21.54 -4.05
C SER A 290 -7.80 -22.40 -4.20
N GLN A 291 -7.70 -23.14 -5.30
CA GLN A 291 -6.53 -23.95 -5.63
C GLN A 291 -5.30 -23.08 -5.95
N THR A 292 -5.46 -21.99 -6.71
CA THR A 292 -4.40 -21.01 -7.00
C THR A 292 -3.84 -20.45 -5.69
N ASN A 293 -4.72 -20.01 -4.79
CA ASN A 293 -4.32 -19.43 -3.51
C ASN A 293 -3.55 -20.42 -2.63
N LYS A 294 -3.97 -21.69 -2.59
CA LYS A 294 -3.21 -22.75 -1.89
C LYS A 294 -1.83 -22.97 -2.52
N GLY A 295 -1.74 -22.97 -3.84
CA GLY A 295 -0.47 -23.05 -4.57
C GLY A 295 0.47 -21.90 -4.22
N THR A 296 -0.05 -20.67 -4.22
CA THR A 296 0.70 -19.46 -3.85
C THR A 296 1.18 -19.50 -2.40
N VAL A 297 0.33 -19.92 -1.46
CA VAL A 297 0.71 -20.10 -0.04
C VAL A 297 1.83 -21.13 0.08
N SER A 298 1.73 -22.27 -0.60
CA SER A 298 2.77 -23.30 -0.62
C SER A 298 4.08 -22.75 -1.17
N TYR A 299 4.02 -21.95 -2.23
CA TYR A 299 5.20 -21.31 -2.81
C TYR A 299 5.87 -20.33 -1.85
N ILE A 300 5.09 -19.48 -1.18
CA ILE A 300 5.60 -18.53 -0.19
C ILE A 300 6.27 -19.26 0.98
N LYS A 301 5.65 -20.34 1.48
CA LYS A 301 6.24 -21.17 2.55
C LYS A 301 7.56 -21.80 2.11
N HIS A 302 7.63 -22.31 0.89
CA HIS A 302 8.88 -22.82 0.32
C HIS A 302 9.97 -21.75 0.21
N LYS A 303 9.64 -20.51 -0.19
CA LYS A 303 10.61 -19.39 -0.21
C LYS A 303 11.09 -19.02 1.19
N LEU A 304 10.19 -19.10 2.17
CA LEU A 304 10.47 -18.87 3.58
C LEU A 304 11.43 -19.90 4.19
N ASP A 305 11.44 -21.14 3.72
CA ASP A 305 12.41 -22.17 4.10
C ASP A 305 13.84 -21.91 3.56
N GLY A 306 13.98 -20.97 2.62
CA GLY A 306 15.27 -20.53 2.08
C GLY A 306 16.03 -19.54 2.97
N ASN A 307 17.24 -19.19 2.55
CA ASN A 307 18.08 -18.18 3.21
C ASN A 307 17.66 -16.75 2.83
N LEU A 308 16.53 -16.29 3.35
CA LEU A 308 16.07 -14.92 3.18
C LEU A 308 16.63 -13.99 4.26
N SER A 309 16.89 -12.73 3.90
CA SER A 309 17.10 -11.68 4.89
C SER A 309 15.83 -11.55 5.74
N PRO A 310 15.93 -11.19 7.04
CA PRO A 310 14.72 -11.18 7.83
C PRO A 310 13.73 -10.12 7.31
N GLU A 311 14.15 -9.11 6.55
CA GLU A 311 13.29 -8.07 5.93
C GLU A 311 12.32 -8.75 4.99
N ARG A 312 12.86 -9.58 4.10
CA ARG A 312 12.13 -10.33 3.10
C ARG A 312 11.22 -11.37 3.78
N SER A 313 11.71 -12.04 4.82
CA SER A 313 10.89 -12.99 5.60
C SER A 313 9.68 -12.33 6.25
N ILE A 314 9.84 -11.14 6.85
CA ILE A 314 8.71 -10.37 7.41
C ILE A 314 7.72 -10.01 6.31
N ASN A 315 8.19 -9.56 5.14
CA ASN A 315 7.29 -9.23 4.04
C ASN A 315 6.46 -10.44 3.57
N LEU A 316 7.10 -11.61 3.40
CA LEU A 316 6.40 -12.84 3.03
C LEU A 316 5.40 -13.29 4.12
N PHE A 317 5.71 -13.09 5.39
CA PHE A 317 4.76 -13.32 6.47
C PHE A 317 3.55 -12.38 6.40
N HIS A 318 3.76 -11.10 6.04
CA HIS A 318 2.64 -10.19 5.77
C HIS A 318 1.83 -10.60 4.53
N CYS A 319 2.47 -11.16 3.51
CA CYS A 319 1.78 -11.70 2.34
C CYS A 319 0.84 -12.86 2.71
N LEU A 320 1.28 -13.78 3.58
CA LEU A 320 0.42 -14.85 4.10
C LEU A 320 -0.79 -14.31 4.87
N ASN A 321 -0.59 -13.23 5.65
CA ASN A 321 -1.71 -12.56 6.32
C ASN A 321 -2.71 -11.94 5.34
N GLU A 322 -2.25 -11.34 4.22
CA GLU A 322 -3.15 -10.82 3.18
C GLU A 322 -3.92 -11.95 2.48
N LEU A 323 -3.35 -13.16 2.39
CA LEU A 323 -3.99 -14.37 1.90
C LEU A 323 -4.87 -15.08 2.94
N ASN A 324 -5.03 -14.51 4.14
CA ASN A 324 -5.72 -15.11 5.29
C ASN A 324 -5.15 -16.47 5.75
N ASP A 325 -3.90 -16.81 5.41
CA ASP A 325 -3.22 -18.00 5.92
C ASP A 325 -2.62 -17.71 7.30
N ARG A 326 -3.08 -18.46 8.31
CA ARG A 326 -2.62 -18.35 9.71
C ARG A 326 -1.78 -19.53 10.17
N SER A 327 -1.48 -20.50 9.29
CA SER A 327 -0.85 -21.75 9.73
C SER A 327 0.51 -21.49 10.37
N LEU A 328 1.32 -20.58 9.80
CA LEU A 328 2.62 -20.25 10.38
C LEU A 328 2.50 -19.57 11.76
N VAL A 329 1.46 -18.76 11.97
CA VAL A 329 1.19 -18.15 13.29
C VAL A 329 0.88 -19.24 14.31
N GLU A 330 0.04 -20.20 13.93
CA GLU A 330 -0.35 -21.32 14.77
C GLU A 330 0.85 -22.23 15.08
N GLU A 331 1.68 -22.54 14.09
CA GLU A 331 2.92 -23.32 14.24
C GLU A 331 3.92 -22.62 15.18
N ILE A 332 4.10 -21.31 15.04
CA ILE A 332 4.94 -20.50 15.94
C ILE A 332 4.37 -20.52 17.35
N GLN A 333 3.06 -20.32 17.51
CA GLN A 333 2.41 -20.31 18.81
C GLN A 333 2.52 -21.68 19.50
N GLN A 334 2.31 -22.78 18.78
CA GLN A 334 2.50 -24.14 19.28
C GLN A 334 3.94 -24.40 19.71
N SER A 335 4.92 -23.96 18.91
CA SER A 335 6.34 -24.07 19.23
C SER A 335 6.72 -23.30 20.51
N LEU A 336 6.16 -22.10 20.68
CA LEU A 336 6.33 -21.29 21.89
C LEU A 336 5.71 -21.97 23.13
N THR A 337 4.49 -22.49 23.01
CA THR A 337 3.81 -23.16 24.13
C THR A 337 4.47 -24.48 24.54
N SER A 338 5.12 -25.18 23.59
CA SER A 338 5.81 -26.46 23.84
C SER A 338 7.26 -26.30 24.33
N GLY A 339 7.77 -25.07 24.43
CA GLY A 339 9.15 -24.80 24.85
C GLY A 339 10.22 -25.35 23.88
N SER A 340 9.83 -25.71 22.65
CA SER A 340 10.67 -26.44 21.68
C SER A 340 11.50 -25.54 20.75
N LEU A 341 11.55 -24.24 21.04
CA LEU A 341 12.28 -23.21 20.26
C LEU A 341 13.73 -23.59 19.90
N PHE A 342 14.35 -24.54 20.62
CA PHE A 342 15.73 -24.96 20.42
C PHE A 342 15.93 -26.18 19.52
N LYS A 343 14.88 -26.86 19.02
CA LYS A 343 15.05 -28.07 18.18
C LYS A 343 14.86 -27.84 16.68
N ASN A 344 14.12 -26.83 16.26
CA ASN A 344 13.89 -26.57 14.83
C ASN A 344 14.53 -25.24 14.41
N ARG A 345 15.57 -25.32 13.58
CA ARG A 345 16.17 -24.19 12.84
C ARG A 345 15.20 -23.56 11.82
N CYS A 346 13.96 -24.01 11.72
CA CYS A 346 12.97 -23.47 10.80
C CYS A 346 12.28 -22.26 11.42
N LEU A 347 12.38 -21.12 10.71
CA LEU A 347 11.42 -19.99 10.64
C LEU A 347 11.06 -19.23 11.92
N SER A 348 10.78 -19.94 13.01
CA SER A 348 10.43 -19.44 14.32
C SER A 348 11.50 -18.51 14.89
N CYS A 349 12.80 -18.85 14.87
CA CYS A 349 13.81 -17.96 15.44
C CYS A 349 13.96 -16.64 14.67
N SER A 350 13.92 -16.65 13.34
CA SER A 350 14.07 -15.44 12.51
C SER A 350 12.85 -14.52 12.62
N VAL A 351 11.63 -15.10 12.59
CA VAL A 351 10.37 -14.35 12.67
C VAL A 351 10.01 -13.99 14.11
N VAL A 352 10.34 -14.79 15.13
CA VAL A 352 10.11 -14.46 16.56
C VAL A 352 11.15 -13.47 17.07
N SER A 353 12.43 -13.61 16.69
CA SER A 353 13.46 -12.60 16.97
C SER A 353 13.13 -11.26 16.31
N SER A 354 12.49 -11.28 15.14
CA SER A 354 12.03 -10.06 14.45
C SER A 354 10.58 -9.67 14.79
N GLY A 355 9.83 -10.54 15.47
CA GLY A 355 8.43 -10.37 15.86
C GLY A 355 8.26 -9.81 17.26
N LEU A 356 9.30 -9.93 18.11
CA LEU A 356 9.52 -9.00 19.23
C LEU A 356 9.71 -7.55 18.74
N HIS A 357 10.03 -7.38 17.46
CA HIS A 357 10.08 -6.12 16.73
C HIS A 357 8.79 -5.84 15.92
N LEU A 358 7.62 -6.31 16.35
CA LEU A 358 6.33 -5.76 15.87
C LEU A 358 6.09 -4.29 16.33
N THR A 359 7.08 -3.66 16.95
CA THR A 359 7.28 -2.21 17.07
C THR A 359 8.03 -1.57 15.90
N ASP A 360 8.54 -2.37 14.96
CA ASP A 360 9.47 -1.92 13.95
C ASP A 360 8.80 -1.94 12.57
N ILE A 361 8.09 -0.84 12.31
CA ILE A 361 8.41 -0.04 11.12
C ILE A 361 9.84 0.50 11.30
N ARG A 362 10.82 -0.41 11.39
CA ARG A 362 12.24 -0.13 11.32
C ARG A 362 12.81 -1.21 10.44
N ARG A 363 12.82 -0.92 9.14
CA ARG A 363 13.78 -1.51 8.23
C ARG A 363 14.23 -0.48 7.22
N GLY A 364 15.41 0.02 7.57
CA GLY A 364 16.11 1.17 7.05
C GLY A 364 17.00 1.78 8.12
N ALA A 365 17.54 0.99 9.05
CA ALA A 365 18.50 1.41 10.06
C ALA A 365 19.54 0.30 10.23
N GLY A 366 20.39 0.16 9.22
CA GLY A 366 21.67 -0.50 9.39
C GLY A 366 22.47 0.30 10.43
N ARG A 367 23.14 -0.42 11.31
CA ARG A 367 24.18 0.12 12.20
C ARG A 367 25.21 0.88 11.35
N VAL A 368 25.30 2.20 11.55
CA VAL A 368 26.54 2.98 11.53
C VAL A 368 26.36 4.11 12.54
#